data_AF-A0A414I925-F1
#
_entry.id   AF-A0A414I925-F1
#
_cell.length_a   1.000
_cell.length_b   1.000
_cell.length_c   1.000
_cell.angle_alpha   90.00
_cell.angle_beta   90.00
_cell.angle_gamma   90.00
#
_symmetry.space_group_name_H-M   'P 1'
#
loop_
_entity.id
_entity.type
_entity.pdbx_description
1 polymer ?
#
loop_
_entity_poly.entity_id
_entity_poly.type
_entity_poly.pdbx_seq_one_letter_code
_entity_poly.pdbx_strand_id
1 'polypeptide(L)'
;MKEVLGSLPEVITAYKNYNLLVPTATDVQLNPFYKFHVEEVPVDLGENSGDIFKVGSVKTGKQDEKGKDIWEDVFSLSKPLLNKMAMAAGIQFNPKETYGERIDRVTYRAQAQGAMRKADGTARTETDQKVICLEDEEEKYRIEFADKATKGITDEKQAQAAAEIFSGQWVESKNKWGKKCQAFVVAKEDRDRYIDRSVMVNMALLKKTWAEKAMTGAKLRVIRALLGVKGTYTKAELQKNFAIPTVIFSPDFSDPQVRQAMLTQGMNSVNNMFGTPQIAVKSVDFESESTVFTQDDLNNPAYASDTENEDDYPPMQEPDIAPEPEPEPEPDRSADFQCSRCGEVINERVYEYSINKFGEPLCIKCQRGGGRR
;
A
#
# COMPACT_ATOMS: atom_id res chain seq x y z
N MET A 1 -5.40 12.33 16.49
CA MET A 1 -6.84 12.62 16.36
C MET A 1 -6.99 13.49 15.14
N LYS A 2 -7.63 12.99 14.07
CA LYS A 2 -7.78 13.70 12.79
C LYS A 2 -8.91 14.74 12.93
N GLU A 3 -8.63 16.01 12.65
CA GLU A 3 -9.61 17.10 12.73
C GLU A 3 -10.70 16.91 11.67
N VAL A 4 -11.96 16.87 12.11
CA VAL A 4 -13.12 16.86 11.23
C VAL A 4 -13.50 18.32 11.00
N LEU A 5 -13.26 18.82 9.79
CA LEU A 5 -13.38 20.23 9.45
C LEU A 5 -14.75 20.51 8.81
N GLY A 6 -15.33 21.67 9.15
CA GLY A 6 -16.71 22.03 8.77
C GLY A 6 -16.81 22.63 7.37
N SER A 7 -15.70 23.17 6.84
CA SER A 7 -15.71 23.86 5.55
C SER A 7 -14.41 23.67 4.75
N LEU A 8 -14.48 23.84 3.43
CA LEU A 8 -13.31 23.74 2.55
C LEU A 8 -12.25 24.83 2.84
N PRO A 9 -12.62 26.10 3.15
CA PRO A 9 -11.65 27.11 3.56
C PRO A 9 -10.89 26.77 4.85
N GLU A 10 -11.54 26.12 5.82
CA GLU A 10 -10.88 25.61 7.02
C GLU A 10 -9.82 24.56 6.66
N VAL A 11 -10.15 23.63 5.77
CA VAL A 11 -9.21 22.61 5.26
C VAL A 11 -8.02 23.27 4.57
N ILE A 12 -8.25 24.23 3.69
CA ILE A 12 -7.17 24.94 2.97
C ILE A 12 -6.25 25.67 3.95
N THR A 13 -6.81 26.26 5.00
CA THR A 13 -6.04 26.99 6.01
C THR A 13 -5.23 26.05 6.90
N ALA A 14 -5.85 24.98 7.40
CA ALA A 14 -5.19 23.98 8.24
C ALA A 14 -4.05 23.25 7.50
N TYR A 15 -4.25 22.95 6.21
CA TYR A 15 -3.31 22.18 5.39
C TYR A 15 -2.47 23.03 4.42
N LYS A 16 -2.30 24.33 4.68
CA LYS A 16 -1.52 25.25 3.83
C LYS A 16 -0.07 24.82 3.58
N ASN A 17 0.52 24.08 4.52
CA ASN A 17 1.89 23.58 4.43
C ASN A 17 2.00 22.18 3.80
N TYR A 18 0.89 21.61 3.32
CA TYR A 18 0.82 20.28 2.71
C TYR A 18 0.63 20.39 1.19
N ASN A 19 0.90 19.29 0.48
CA ASN A 19 0.45 19.11 -0.90
C ASN A 19 -1.04 18.72 -0.87
N LEU A 20 -1.90 19.73 -0.74
CA LEU A 20 -3.34 19.54 -0.64
C LEU A 20 -3.92 19.18 -2.02
N LEU A 21 -4.51 17.99 -2.12
CA LEU A 21 -5.14 17.48 -3.33
C LEU A 21 -6.63 17.75 -3.27
N VAL A 22 -7.04 18.98 -3.58
CA VAL A 22 -8.47 19.32 -3.63
C VAL A 22 -9.05 18.85 -4.97
N PRO A 23 -9.98 17.88 -5.00
CA PRO A 23 -10.55 17.37 -6.24
C PRO A 23 -11.55 18.34 -6.90
N THR A 24 -11.79 19.52 -6.32
CA THR A 24 -12.76 20.52 -6.80
C THR A 24 -12.28 21.94 -6.52
N ALA A 25 -12.45 22.87 -7.47
CA ALA A 25 -12.03 24.28 -7.33
C ALA A 25 -13.12 25.21 -6.78
N THR A 26 -14.35 24.73 -6.63
CA THR A 26 -15.51 25.52 -6.22
C THR A 26 -15.85 25.32 -4.75
N ASP A 27 -16.10 26.41 -4.02
CA ASP A 27 -16.75 26.39 -2.71
C ASP A 27 -18.13 25.75 -2.84
N VAL A 28 -18.23 24.46 -2.52
CA VAL A 28 -19.51 23.78 -2.41
C VAL A 28 -19.90 23.84 -0.94
N GLN A 29 -21.03 24.47 -0.63
CA GLN A 29 -21.66 24.32 0.68
C GLN A 29 -22.01 22.83 0.85
N LEU A 30 -21.24 22.13 1.68
CA LEU A 30 -21.59 20.78 2.07
C LEU A 30 -22.90 20.80 2.83
N ASN A 31 -23.70 19.77 2.62
CA ASN A 31 -24.85 19.51 3.47
C ASN A 31 -24.36 19.35 4.93
N PRO A 32 -25.04 19.95 5.93
CA PRO A 32 -24.66 19.91 7.35
C PRO A 32 -24.37 18.51 7.93
N PHE A 33 -24.92 17.45 7.32
CA PHE A 33 -24.67 16.08 7.75
C PHE A 33 -23.34 15.49 7.26
N TYR A 34 -22.61 16.23 6.44
CA TYR A 34 -21.33 15.82 5.90
C TYR A 34 -20.22 16.77 6.37
N LYS A 35 -19.08 16.19 6.72
CA LYS A 35 -17.89 16.93 7.14
C LYS A 35 -16.68 16.47 6.35
N PHE A 36 -15.67 17.33 6.29
CA PHE A 36 -14.41 16.97 5.66
C PHE A 36 -13.59 16.11 6.60
N HIS A 37 -13.12 14.97 6.07
CA HIS A 37 -12.09 14.15 6.66
C HIS A 37 -10.83 14.26 5.82
N VAL A 38 -9.74 14.73 6.42
CA VAL A 38 -8.47 14.84 5.70
C VAL A 38 -7.57 13.67 6.09
N GLU A 39 -7.11 12.94 5.08
CA GLU A 39 -6.10 11.90 5.26
C GLU A 39 -4.74 12.39 4.79
N GLU A 40 -3.77 12.36 5.70
CA GLU A 40 -2.39 12.72 5.43
C GLU A 40 -1.62 11.48 4.96
N VAL A 41 -0.94 11.60 3.83
CA VAL A 41 -0.07 10.57 3.26
C VAL A 41 1.37 11.08 3.30
N PRO A 42 2.21 10.56 4.22
CA PRO A 42 3.61 10.97 4.30
C PRO A 42 4.39 10.44 3.10
N VAL A 43 5.36 11.24 2.65
CA VAL A 43 6.28 10.87 1.56
C VAL A 43 7.62 10.47 2.17
N ASP A 44 8.06 9.24 1.90
CA ASP A 44 9.38 8.80 2.32
C ASP A 44 10.43 9.12 1.24
N LEU A 45 11.33 10.04 1.57
CA LEU A 45 12.43 10.49 0.71
C LEU A 45 13.70 9.62 0.83
N GLY A 46 13.67 8.55 1.61
CA GLY A 46 14.77 7.61 1.74
C GLY A 46 15.08 6.91 0.41
N GLU A 47 16.36 6.59 0.18
CA GLU A 47 16.80 5.93 -1.07
C GLU A 47 16.18 4.54 -1.27
N ASN A 48 15.75 3.89 -0.18
CA ASN A 48 15.16 2.54 -0.18
C ASN A 48 13.62 2.55 -0.15
N SER A 49 12.97 3.70 0.01
CA SER A 49 11.51 3.76 0.16
C SER A 49 10.78 3.32 -1.12
N GLY A 50 11.41 3.64 -2.26
CA GLY A 50 10.81 3.46 -3.57
C GLY A 50 9.57 4.34 -3.80
N ASP A 51 9.23 5.30 -2.92
CA ASP A 51 8.05 6.18 -3.04
C ASP A 51 8.21 7.23 -4.17
N ILE A 52 9.46 7.55 -4.51
CA ILE A 52 9.81 8.53 -5.55
C ILE A 52 10.97 8.02 -6.41
N PHE A 53 11.07 8.50 -7.64
CA PHE A 53 12.22 8.26 -8.51
C PHE A 53 12.64 9.54 -9.24
N LYS A 54 13.96 9.76 -9.37
CA LYS A 54 14.52 10.93 -10.07
C LYS A 54 14.27 10.79 -11.58
N VAL A 55 13.71 11.83 -12.19
CA VAL A 55 13.41 11.87 -13.64
C VAL A 55 14.31 12.83 -14.42
N GLY A 56 14.93 13.79 -13.74
CA GLY A 56 15.82 14.74 -14.38
C GLY A 56 16.20 15.88 -13.44
N SER A 57 16.63 16.99 -14.04
CA SER A 57 16.90 18.24 -13.32
C SER A 57 16.27 19.39 -14.10
N VAL A 58 15.68 20.35 -13.39
CA VAL A 58 15.08 21.56 -13.96
C VAL A 58 15.86 22.78 -13.54
N LYS A 59 15.89 23.77 -14.42
CA LYS A 59 16.55 25.05 -14.18
C LYS A 59 15.69 25.86 -13.21
N THR A 60 16.24 26.30 -12.08
CA THR A 60 15.47 27.00 -11.04
C THR A 60 15.22 28.48 -11.37
N GLY A 61 15.86 28.99 -12.43
CA GLY A 61 15.83 30.41 -12.79
C GLY A 61 16.69 31.30 -11.88
N LYS A 62 17.31 30.72 -10.84
CA LYS A 62 18.28 31.41 -9.98
C LYS A 62 19.69 31.20 -10.52
N GLN A 63 20.50 32.24 -10.44
CA GLN A 63 21.92 32.18 -10.76
C GLN A 63 22.73 32.23 -9.47
N ASP A 64 23.77 31.42 -9.38
CA ASP A 64 24.79 31.53 -8.34
C ASP A 64 25.48 32.90 -8.41
N GLU A 65 26.22 33.26 -7.36
CA GLU A 65 27.06 34.48 -7.28
C GLU A 65 28.06 34.61 -8.45
N LYS A 66 28.30 33.52 -9.18
CA LYS A 66 29.17 33.45 -10.37
C LYS A 66 28.40 33.47 -11.71
N GLY A 67 27.11 33.80 -11.70
CA GLY A 67 26.27 33.86 -12.90
C GLY A 67 25.94 32.51 -13.53
N LYS A 68 26.16 31.40 -12.80
CA LYS A 68 25.86 30.05 -13.27
C LYS A 68 24.46 29.65 -12.86
N ASP A 69 23.69 29.10 -13.80
CA ASP A 69 22.33 28.67 -13.52
C ASP A 69 22.31 27.49 -12.53
N ILE A 70 21.45 27.62 -11.53
CA ILE A 70 21.23 26.58 -10.52
C ILE A 70 20.23 25.56 -11.10
N TRP A 71 20.57 24.28 -10.99
CA TRP A 71 19.73 23.17 -11.41
C TRP A 71 19.26 22.41 -10.18
N GLU A 72 17.96 22.10 -10.12
CA GLU A 72 17.37 21.28 -9.06
C GLU A 72 16.88 19.95 -9.61
N ASP A 73 17.10 18.90 -8.85
CA ASP A 73 16.62 17.57 -9.19
C ASP A 73 15.09 17.49 -9.07
N VAL A 74 14.47 16.86 -10.08
CA VAL A 74 13.04 16.60 -10.12
C VAL A 74 12.75 15.10 -10.04
N PHE A 75 11.66 14.81 -9.33
CA PHE A 75 11.24 13.47 -8.96
C PHE A 75 9.81 13.23 -9.43
N SER A 76 9.48 12.00 -9.78
CA SER A 76 8.12 11.55 -10.05
C SER A 76 7.66 10.60 -8.95
N LEU A 77 6.35 10.61 -8.67
CA LEU A 77 5.72 9.68 -7.75
C LEU A 77 5.71 8.27 -8.35
N SER A 78 6.09 7.30 -7.54
CA SER A 78 6.18 5.89 -7.92
C SER A 78 4.88 5.12 -7.62
N LYS A 79 4.90 3.80 -7.93
CA LYS A 79 3.77 2.89 -7.67
C LYS A 79 3.39 2.83 -6.17
N PRO A 80 4.31 2.56 -5.22
CA PRO A 80 3.98 2.53 -3.79
C PRO A 80 3.22 3.76 -3.30
N LEU A 81 3.73 4.97 -3.55
CA LEU A 81 3.13 6.20 -3.08
C LEU A 81 1.77 6.46 -3.71
N LEU A 82 1.64 6.26 -5.03
CA LEU A 82 0.36 6.42 -5.72
C LEU A 82 -0.70 5.45 -5.22
N ASN A 83 -0.32 4.22 -4.85
CA ASN A 83 -1.24 3.27 -4.25
C ASN A 83 -1.68 3.70 -2.84
N LYS A 84 -0.76 4.19 -1.99
CA LYS A 84 -1.10 4.76 -0.67
C LYS A 84 -2.10 5.91 -0.82
N MET A 85 -1.85 6.82 -1.77
CA MET A 85 -2.75 7.94 -2.05
C MET A 85 -4.09 7.49 -2.61
N ALA A 86 -4.11 6.46 -3.47
CA ALA A 86 -5.35 5.90 -4.01
C ALA A 86 -6.22 5.28 -2.91
N MET A 87 -5.61 4.57 -1.95
CA MET A 87 -6.32 4.02 -0.79
C MET A 87 -6.90 5.15 0.09
N ALA A 88 -6.10 6.17 0.39
CA ALA A 88 -6.54 7.32 1.19
C ALA A 88 -7.67 8.13 0.50
N ALA A 89 -7.65 8.22 -0.82
CA ALA A 89 -8.71 8.85 -1.60
C ALA A 89 -9.95 7.96 -1.82
N GLY A 90 -9.92 6.69 -1.39
CA GLY A 90 -11.01 5.75 -1.63
C GLY A 90 -11.25 5.45 -3.11
N ILE A 91 -10.20 5.44 -3.93
CA ILE A 91 -10.32 5.12 -5.36
C ILE A 91 -10.66 3.64 -5.53
N GLN A 92 -11.75 3.38 -6.26
CA GLN A 92 -12.17 2.03 -6.61
C GLN A 92 -12.04 1.80 -8.11
N PHE A 93 -11.52 0.65 -8.50
CA PHE A 93 -11.44 0.25 -9.90
C PHE A 93 -12.61 -0.66 -10.26
N ASN A 94 -13.26 -0.37 -11.37
CA ASN A 94 -14.33 -1.20 -11.89
C ASN A 94 -13.74 -2.51 -12.45
N PRO A 95 -14.09 -3.69 -11.90
CA PRO A 95 -13.54 -4.97 -12.36
C PRO A 95 -13.93 -5.32 -13.81
N LYS A 96 -15.06 -4.81 -14.31
CA LYS A 96 -15.53 -5.09 -15.68
C LYS A 96 -14.82 -4.22 -16.72
N GLU A 97 -14.56 -2.97 -16.38
CA GLU A 97 -13.96 -1.97 -17.30
C GLU A 97 -12.44 -1.84 -17.14
N THR A 98 -11.85 -2.58 -16.20
CA THR A 98 -10.40 -2.65 -15.97
C THR A 98 -9.88 -4.01 -16.42
N TYR A 99 -9.46 -4.10 -17.68
CA TYR A 99 -9.00 -5.33 -18.30
C TYR A 99 -7.80 -5.09 -19.21
N GLY A 100 -7.09 -6.17 -19.55
CA GLY A 100 -6.01 -6.15 -20.52
C GLY A 100 -6.29 -7.13 -21.65
N GLU A 101 -5.99 -6.70 -22.85
CA GLU A 101 -6.24 -7.42 -24.09
C GLU A 101 -4.95 -7.49 -24.91
N ARG A 102 -4.65 -8.69 -25.40
CA ARG A 102 -3.58 -8.88 -26.36
C ARG A 102 -4.12 -8.57 -27.76
N ILE A 103 -3.64 -7.49 -28.36
CA ILE A 103 -4.07 -7.06 -29.70
C ILE A 103 -3.44 -7.97 -30.76
N ASP A 104 -2.14 -8.22 -30.64
CA ASP A 104 -1.39 -9.04 -31.58
C ASP A 104 -0.25 -9.80 -30.86
N ARG A 105 0.65 -10.43 -31.63
CA ARG A 105 1.76 -11.20 -31.06
C ARG A 105 2.72 -10.34 -30.22
N VAL A 106 2.89 -9.07 -30.57
CA VAL A 106 3.90 -8.15 -30.03
C VAL A 106 3.30 -6.95 -29.29
N THR A 107 1.98 -6.78 -29.25
CA THR A 107 1.29 -5.63 -28.66
C THR A 107 0.27 -6.07 -27.61
N TYR A 108 0.37 -5.46 -26.43
CA TYR A 108 -0.59 -5.63 -25.34
C TYR A 108 -1.16 -4.28 -24.92
N ARG A 109 -2.49 -4.19 -24.82
CA ARG A 109 -3.22 -3.01 -24.37
C ARG A 109 -3.91 -3.30 -23.05
N ALA A 110 -3.70 -2.44 -22.06
CA ALA A 110 -4.45 -2.45 -20.82
C ALA A 110 -5.34 -1.20 -20.74
N GLN A 111 -6.56 -1.39 -20.25
CA GLN A 111 -7.47 -0.32 -19.86
C GLN A 111 -7.72 -0.40 -18.36
N ALA A 112 -7.83 0.76 -17.72
CA ALA A 112 -8.33 0.86 -16.36
C ALA A 112 -9.41 1.94 -16.28
N GLN A 113 -10.46 1.66 -15.51
CA GLN A 113 -11.47 2.63 -15.12
C GLN A 113 -11.51 2.71 -13.60
N GLY A 114 -11.29 3.91 -13.08
CA GLY A 114 -11.33 4.21 -11.65
C GLY A 114 -12.40 5.23 -11.33
N ALA A 115 -12.94 5.15 -10.13
CA ALA A 115 -13.91 6.08 -9.60
C ALA A 115 -13.48 6.54 -8.20
N MET A 116 -13.72 7.81 -7.87
CA MET A 116 -13.60 8.35 -6.52
C MET A 116 -14.77 9.28 -6.22
N ARG A 117 -15.06 9.48 -4.93
CA ARG A 117 -15.94 10.57 -4.50
C ARG A 117 -15.11 11.82 -4.30
N LYS A 118 -15.53 12.91 -4.92
CA LYS A 118 -14.93 14.22 -4.73
C LYS A 118 -15.26 14.76 -3.34
N ALA A 119 -14.55 15.82 -2.98
CA ALA A 119 -14.75 16.53 -1.72
C ALA A 119 -16.13 17.23 -1.63
N ASP A 120 -16.91 17.25 -2.72
CA ASP A 120 -18.30 17.73 -2.77
C ASP A 120 -19.34 16.56 -2.69
N GLY A 121 -18.88 15.32 -2.51
CA GLY A 121 -19.70 14.11 -2.48
C GLY A 121 -20.08 13.53 -3.85
N THR A 122 -19.84 14.26 -4.95
CA THR A 122 -20.12 13.80 -6.31
C THR A 122 -19.12 12.74 -6.76
N ALA A 123 -19.59 11.79 -7.59
CA ALA A 123 -18.71 10.78 -8.17
C ALA A 123 -17.91 11.38 -9.33
N ARG A 124 -16.61 11.07 -9.39
CA ARG A 124 -15.75 11.32 -10.55
C ARG A 124 -15.20 9.99 -11.03
N THR A 125 -15.32 9.75 -12.33
CA THR A 125 -14.77 8.57 -13.00
C THR A 125 -13.72 9.02 -14.02
N GLU A 126 -12.68 8.20 -14.18
CA GLU A 126 -11.64 8.40 -15.20
C GLU A 126 -11.29 7.06 -15.81
N THR A 127 -11.05 7.06 -17.12
CA THR A 127 -10.62 5.89 -17.89
C THR A 127 -9.34 6.24 -18.62
N ASP A 128 -8.32 5.39 -18.50
CA ASP A 128 -7.05 5.54 -19.22
C ASP A 128 -6.57 4.17 -19.71
N GLN A 129 -5.72 4.20 -20.75
CA GLN A 129 -5.18 3.03 -21.40
C GLN A 129 -3.66 3.10 -21.47
N LYS A 130 -3.01 1.95 -21.42
CA LYS A 130 -1.57 1.81 -21.67
C LYS A 130 -1.33 0.69 -22.67
N VAL A 131 -0.64 1.01 -23.75
CA VAL A 131 -0.20 0.06 -24.77
C VAL A 131 1.30 -0.17 -24.61
N ILE A 132 1.71 -1.43 -24.68
CA ILE A 132 3.12 -1.84 -24.73
C ILE A 132 3.29 -2.68 -26.00
N CYS A 133 4.13 -2.18 -26.92
CA CYS A 133 4.61 -2.92 -28.08
C CYS A 133 6.02 -3.43 -27.81
N LEU A 134 6.25 -4.73 -27.96
CA LEU A 134 7.53 -5.37 -27.71
C LEU A 134 8.60 -4.93 -28.72
N GLU A 135 8.23 -4.69 -29.98
CA GLU A 135 9.18 -4.25 -31.01
C GLU A 135 9.66 -2.81 -30.72
N ASP A 136 8.74 -1.92 -30.34
CA ASP A 136 9.09 -0.55 -29.93
C ASP A 136 10.00 -0.53 -28.69
N GLU A 137 9.75 -1.42 -27.72
CA GLU A 137 10.58 -1.53 -26.52
C GLU A 137 11.93 -2.18 -26.83
N GLU A 138 12.00 -3.12 -27.76
CA GLU A 138 13.26 -3.70 -28.23
C GLU A 138 14.16 -2.62 -28.86
N GLU A 139 13.61 -1.79 -29.74
CA GLU A 139 14.34 -0.70 -30.39
C GLU A 139 14.84 0.32 -29.36
N LYS A 140 14.01 0.69 -28.38
CA LYS A 140 14.43 1.55 -27.27
C LYS A 140 15.58 0.95 -26.48
N TYR A 141 15.52 -0.35 -26.16
CA TYR A 141 16.63 -1.02 -25.47
C TYR A 141 17.89 -1.05 -26.33
N ARG A 142 17.79 -1.31 -27.64
CA ARG A 142 18.94 -1.28 -28.55
C ARG A 142 19.62 0.08 -28.53
N ILE A 143 18.86 1.16 -28.66
CA ILE A 143 19.39 2.53 -28.61
C ILE A 143 20.04 2.81 -27.25
N GLU A 144 19.38 2.48 -26.14
CA GLU A 144 19.90 2.71 -24.79
C GLU A 144 21.22 1.98 -24.55
N PHE A 145 21.31 0.70 -24.94
CA PHE A 145 22.53 -0.10 -24.74
C PHE A 145 23.64 0.28 -25.73
N ALA A 146 23.31 0.71 -26.95
CA ALA A 146 24.30 1.24 -27.89
C ALA A 146 24.94 2.53 -27.34
N ASP A 147 24.13 3.41 -26.77
CA ASP A 147 24.59 4.64 -26.12
C ASP A 147 25.46 4.33 -24.90
N LYS A 148 25.08 3.37 -24.05
CA LYS A 148 25.88 2.94 -22.90
C LYS A 148 27.21 2.30 -23.31
N ALA A 149 27.20 1.46 -24.35
CA ALA A 149 28.41 0.83 -24.86
C ALA A 149 29.43 1.87 -25.37
N THR A 150 28.93 2.98 -25.92
CA THR A 150 29.77 4.05 -26.48
C THR A 150 30.21 5.08 -25.44
N LYS A 151 29.28 5.55 -24.60
CA LYS A 151 29.51 6.62 -23.61
C LYS A 151 30.10 6.10 -22.28
N GLY A 152 30.04 4.79 -22.06
CA GLY A 152 30.49 4.13 -20.84
C GLY A 152 29.36 3.84 -19.86
N ILE A 153 29.40 2.66 -19.25
CA ILE A 153 28.44 2.20 -18.25
C ILE A 153 28.79 2.85 -16.91
N THR A 154 27.95 3.77 -16.42
CA THR A 154 28.22 4.54 -15.20
C THR A 154 27.76 3.87 -13.90
N ASP A 155 26.94 2.83 -14.00
CA ASP A 155 26.46 2.07 -12.84
C ASP A 155 27.52 1.04 -12.44
N GLU A 156 27.97 1.09 -11.19
CA GLU A 156 29.12 0.30 -10.72
C GLU A 156 28.90 -1.21 -10.85
N LYS A 157 27.71 -1.70 -10.49
CA LYS A 157 27.38 -3.13 -10.58
C LYS A 157 27.31 -3.58 -12.04
N GLN A 158 26.71 -2.77 -12.90
CA GLN A 158 26.62 -3.08 -14.33
C GLN A 158 27.99 -2.98 -15.02
N ALA A 159 28.83 -2.03 -14.61
CA ALA A 159 30.17 -1.82 -15.17
C ALA A 159 31.10 -2.99 -14.81
N GLN A 160 31.08 -3.46 -13.55
CA GLN A 160 31.85 -4.63 -13.11
C GLN A 160 31.40 -5.90 -13.84
N ALA A 161 30.10 -6.18 -13.89
CA ALA A 161 29.57 -7.36 -14.60
C ALA A 161 29.86 -7.32 -16.11
N ALA A 162 29.89 -6.12 -16.71
CA ALA A 162 30.28 -5.95 -18.11
C ALA A 162 31.79 -6.18 -18.31
N ALA A 163 32.64 -5.71 -17.38
CA ALA A 163 34.09 -5.89 -17.44
C ALA A 163 34.54 -7.34 -17.24
N GLU A 164 33.76 -8.15 -16.52
CA GLU A 164 34.02 -9.60 -16.37
C GLU A 164 33.76 -10.39 -17.66
N ILE A 165 32.82 -9.93 -18.49
CA ILE A 165 32.34 -10.66 -19.66
C ILE A 165 32.91 -10.11 -20.97
N PHE A 166 33.17 -8.81 -21.05
CA PHE A 166 33.54 -8.10 -22.27
C PHE A 166 34.85 -7.36 -22.12
N SER A 167 35.59 -7.23 -23.22
CA SER A 167 36.81 -6.41 -23.26
C SER A 167 36.46 -4.91 -23.29
N GLY A 168 37.27 -4.09 -22.64
CA GLY A 168 37.00 -2.65 -22.55
C GLY A 168 37.99 -1.86 -21.71
N GLN A 169 37.68 -0.59 -21.49
CA GLN A 169 38.51 0.35 -20.73
C GLN A 169 37.69 1.05 -19.64
N TRP A 170 38.32 1.23 -18.48
CA TRP A 170 37.76 2.02 -17.39
C TRP A 170 38.10 3.49 -17.59
N VAL A 171 37.08 4.35 -17.61
CA VAL A 171 37.21 5.79 -17.77
C VAL A 171 36.60 6.49 -16.56
N GLU A 172 37.28 7.49 -16.01
CA GLU A 172 36.68 8.35 -14.99
C GLU A 172 35.52 9.14 -15.59
N SER A 173 34.32 8.90 -15.07
CA SER A 173 33.11 9.60 -15.49
C SER A 173 32.36 10.12 -14.25
N LYS A 174 31.26 10.83 -14.49
CA LYS A 174 30.34 11.27 -13.44
C LYS A 174 29.05 10.48 -13.54
N ASN A 175 28.60 9.92 -12.42
CA ASN A 175 27.33 9.20 -12.38
C ASN A 175 26.14 10.16 -12.48
N LYS A 176 24.92 9.61 -12.50
CA LYS A 176 23.64 10.35 -12.55
C LYS A 176 23.43 11.32 -11.36
N TRP A 177 24.26 11.24 -10.33
CA TRP A 177 24.25 12.07 -9.12
C TRP A 177 25.46 13.00 -9.03
N GLY A 178 26.25 13.14 -10.10
CA GLY A 178 27.41 14.03 -10.16
C GLY A 178 28.62 13.56 -9.36
N LYS A 179 28.58 12.37 -8.74
CA LYS A 179 29.73 11.76 -8.08
C LYS A 179 30.66 11.14 -9.12
N LYS A 180 31.98 11.21 -8.87
CA LYS A 180 32.99 10.54 -9.70
C LYS A 180 32.78 9.02 -9.62
N CYS A 181 32.67 8.36 -10.76
CA CYS A 181 32.54 6.91 -10.87
C CYS A 181 33.47 6.40 -11.98
N GLN A 182 33.95 5.17 -11.84
CA GLN A 182 34.64 4.49 -12.91
C GLN A 182 33.58 3.92 -13.87
N ALA A 183 33.51 4.46 -15.08
CA ALA A 183 32.62 3.96 -16.12
C ALA A 183 33.37 2.97 -17.01
N PHE A 184 32.73 1.84 -17.34
CA PHE A 184 33.32 0.84 -18.22
C PHE A 184 32.86 1.08 -19.67
N VAL A 185 33.81 1.33 -20.57
CA VAL A 185 33.57 1.52 -22.00
C VAL A 185 33.90 0.21 -22.71
N VAL A 186 32.89 -0.37 -23.38
CA VAL A 186 33.04 -1.64 -24.11
C VAL A 186 33.85 -1.42 -25.38
N ALA A 187 34.83 -2.28 -25.61
CA ALA A 187 35.67 -2.26 -26.81
C ALA A 187 34.82 -2.45 -28.07
N LYS A 188 35.21 -1.81 -29.18
CA LYS A 188 34.43 -1.77 -30.42
C LYS A 188 34.03 -3.16 -30.94
N GLU A 189 34.88 -4.15 -30.71
CA GLU A 189 34.71 -5.55 -31.13
C GLU A 189 33.60 -6.29 -30.36
N ASP A 190 33.37 -5.94 -29.10
CA ASP A 190 32.41 -6.62 -28.22
C ASP A 190 31.11 -5.81 -28.02
N ARG A 191 30.98 -4.62 -28.64
CA ARG A 191 29.79 -3.75 -28.48
C ARG A 191 28.51 -4.43 -28.92
N ASP A 192 28.51 -5.06 -30.09
CA ASP A 192 27.31 -5.71 -30.63
C ASP A 192 26.87 -6.87 -29.73
N ARG A 193 27.84 -7.65 -29.22
CA ARG A 193 27.57 -8.74 -28.27
C ARG A 193 26.99 -8.23 -26.95
N TYR A 194 27.51 -7.12 -26.44
CA TYR A 194 26.97 -6.46 -25.25
C TYR A 194 25.53 -5.98 -25.46
N ILE A 195 25.26 -5.32 -26.59
CA ILE A 195 23.93 -4.81 -26.94
C ILE A 195 22.95 -5.98 -27.06
N ASP A 196 23.25 -6.99 -27.88
CA ASP A 196 22.34 -8.12 -28.11
C ASP A 196 22.06 -8.90 -26.83
N ARG A 197 23.07 -9.17 -26.01
CA ARG A 197 22.88 -9.85 -24.72
C ARG A 197 22.02 -9.02 -23.78
N SER A 198 22.26 -7.72 -23.69
CA SER A 198 21.52 -6.81 -22.81
C SER A 198 20.07 -6.67 -23.24
N VAL A 199 19.83 -6.52 -24.55
CA VAL A 199 18.49 -6.46 -25.14
C VAL A 199 17.76 -7.79 -24.92
N MET A 200 18.40 -8.92 -25.17
CA MET A 200 17.79 -10.25 -24.99
C MET A 200 17.31 -10.48 -23.55
N VAL A 201 18.12 -10.14 -22.55
CA VAL A 201 17.75 -10.29 -21.14
C VAL A 201 16.58 -9.38 -20.77
N ASN A 202 16.62 -8.10 -21.16
CA ASN A 202 15.54 -7.15 -20.86
C ASN A 202 14.24 -7.51 -21.58
N MET A 203 14.33 -7.96 -22.83
CA MET A 203 13.19 -8.44 -23.61
C MET A 203 12.60 -9.72 -23.03
N ALA A 204 13.41 -10.65 -22.51
CA ALA A 204 12.90 -11.84 -21.85
C ALA A 204 12.11 -11.48 -20.58
N LEU A 205 12.59 -10.54 -19.78
CA LEU A 205 11.88 -10.04 -18.59
C LEU A 205 10.60 -9.30 -18.97
N LEU A 206 10.65 -8.47 -20.01
CA LEU A 206 9.49 -7.73 -20.50
C LEU A 206 8.43 -8.69 -21.04
N LYS A 207 8.79 -9.67 -21.87
CA LYS A 207 7.86 -10.68 -22.41
C LYS A 207 7.11 -11.45 -21.30
N LYS A 208 7.76 -11.68 -20.15
CA LYS A 208 7.12 -12.32 -18.99
C LYS A 208 6.13 -11.39 -18.27
N THR A 209 6.42 -10.10 -18.18
CA THR A 209 5.73 -9.15 -17.27
C THR A 209 4.98 -8.02 -17.98
N TRP A 210 4.98 -7.98 -19.31
CA TRP A 210 4.39 -6.90 -20.11
C TRP A 210 2.90 -6.69 -19.85
N ALA A 211 2.11 -7.76 -19.68
CA ALA A 211 0.70 -7.65 -19.32
C ALA A 211 0.51 -6.94 -17.96
N GLU A 212 1.24 -7.35 -16.94
CA GLU A 212 1.21 -6.74 -15.61
C GLU A 212 1.71 -5.29 -15.62
N LYS A 213 2.76 -4.99 -16.39
CA LYS A 213 3.30 -3.64 -16.57
C LYS A 213 2.34 -2.72 -17.32
N ALA A 214 1.59 -3.25 -18.28
CA ALA A 214 0.53 -2.52 -18.97
C ALA A 214 -0.61 -2.20 -18.00
N MET A 215 -1.15 -3.22 -17.32
CA MET A 215 -2.24 -3.06 -16.35
C MET A 215 -1.88 -2.12 -15.21
N THR A 216 -0.71 -2.31 -14.60
CA THR A 216 -0.22 -1.41 -13.54
C THR A 216 -0.08 0.01 -14.06
N GLY A 217 0.46 0.18 -15.27
CA GLY A 217 0.62 1.52 -15.84
C GLY A 217 -0.71 2.21 -16.15
N ALA A 218 -1.72 1.48 -16.65
CA ALA A 218 -3.06 2.02 -16.86
C ALA A 218 -3.70 2.48 -15.54
N LYS A 219 -3.66 1.63 -14.50
CA LYS A 219 -4.16 2.00 -13.16
C LYS A 219 -3.47 3.24 -12.58
N LEU A 220 -2.13 3.31 -12.70
CA LEU A 220 -1.37 4.46 -12.21
C LEU A 220 -1.64 5.74 -13.01
N ARG A 221 -2.04 5.66 -14.28
CA ARG A 221 -2.47 6.84 -15.05
C ARG A 221 -3.83 7.35 -14.55
N VAL A 222 -4.79 6.45 -14.34
CA VAL A 222 -6.10 6.77 -13.76
C VAL A 222 -5.96 7.40 -12.37
N ILE A 223 -5.12 6.84 -11.49
CA ILE A 223 -4.88 7.44 -10.15
C ILE A 223 -4.36 8.86 -10.28
N ARG A 224 -3.41 9.11 -11.19
CA ARG A 224 -2.87 10.46 -11.39
C ARG A 224 -3.93 11.44 -11.91
N ALA A 225 -4.77 10.99 -12.84
CA ALA A 225 -5.85 11.80 -13.41
C ALA A 225 -6.93 12.15 -12.37
N LEU A 226 -7.34 11.18 -11.55
CA LEU A 226 -8.32 11.36 -10.48
C LEU A 226 -7.82 12.32 -9.40
N LEU A 227 -6.58 12.12 -8.94
CA LEU A 227 -5.97 12.93 -7.88
C LEU A 227 -5.45 14.29 -8.36
N GLY A 228 -5.32 14.50 -9.68
CA GLY A 228 -4.78 15.75 -10.25
C GLY A 228 -3.33 16.03 -9.87
N VAL A 229 -2.53 14.99 -9.61
CA VAL A 229 -1.14 15.16 -9.18
C VAL A 229 -0.26 15.65 -10.33
N LYS A 230 0.69 16.54 -10.01
CA LYS A 230 1.72 17.01 -10.93
C LYS A 230 2.59 15.86 -11.43
N GLY A 231 3.09 15.97 -12.66
CA GLY A 231 3.98 14.95 -13.25
C GLY A 231 5.36 14.87 -12.58
N THR A 232 5.88 16.00 -12.10
CA THR A 232 7.20 16.10 -11.49
C THR A 232 7.19 17.04 -10.29
N TYR A 233 7.96 16.71 -9.26
CA TYR A 233 8.08 17.47 -8.02
C TYR A 233 9.54 17.74 -7.68
N THR A 234 9.80 18.88 -7.06
CA THR A 234 11.10 19.17 -6.43
C THR A 234 11.20 18.49 -5.07
N LYS A 235 12.42 18.33 -4.55
CA LYS A 235 12.62 17.76 -3.21
C LYS A 235 11.94 18.60 -2.11
N ALA A 236 11.92 19.92 -2.25
CA ALA A 236 11.26 20.82 -1.31
C ALA A 236 9.73 20.68 -1.33
N GLU A 237 9.12 20.44 -2.50
CA GLU A 237 7.70 20.14 -2.60
C GLU A 237 7.36 18.81 -1.90
N LEU A 238 8.20 17.77 -2.08
CA LEU A 238 7.95 16.43 -1.53
C LEU A 238 8.25 16.30 -0.03
N GLN A 239 8.97 17.26 0.57
CA GLN A 239 9.08 17.35 2.04
C GLN A 239 7.73 17.64 2.70
N LYS A 240 6.78 18.18 1.94
CA LYS A 240 5.41 18.37 2.38
C LYS A 240 4.63 17.09 2.14
N ASN A 241 3.96 16.59 3.17
CA ASN A 241 3.07 15.43 3.04
C ASN A 241 1.89 15.76 2.12
N PHE A 242 1.31 14.75 1.49
CA PHE A 242 0.06 14.92 0.75
C PHE A 242 -1.11 14.92 1.72
N ALA A 243 -2.09 15.77 1.47
CA ALA A 243 -3.34 15.82 2.22
C ALA A 243 -4.50 15.60 1.25
N ILE A 244 -5.33 14.59 1.52
CA ILE A 244 -6.45 14.21 0.66
C ILE A 244 -7.75 14.44 1.44
N PRO A 245 -8.51 15.49 1.11
CA PRO A 245 -9.83 15.73 1.70
C PRO A 245 -10.86 14.78 1.08
N THR A 246 -11.51 14.02 1.95
CA THR A 246 -12.68 13.19 1.63
C THR A 246 -13.89 13.68 2.42
N VAL A 247 -15.08 13.28 1.98
CA VAL A 247 -16.33 13.63 2.67
C VAL A 247 -16.81 12.43 3.45
N ILE A 248 -17.04 12.62 4.74
CA ILE A 248 -17.65 11.62 5.60
C ILE A 248 -19.01 12.10 6.08
N PHE A 249 -19.94 11.17 6.16
CA PHE A 249 -21.22 11.42 6.81
C PHE A 249 -21.00 11.45 8.32
N SER A 250 -21.16 12.64 8.92
CA SER A 250 -20.93 12.90 10.34
C SER A 250 -22.00 13.86 10.85
N PRO A 251 -23.24 13.36 11.02
CA PRO A 251 -24.34 14.16 11.52
C PRO A 251 -24.10 14.51 13.00
N ASP A 252 -24.74 15.58 13.46
CA ASP A 252 -24.67 15.95 14.88
C ASP A 252 -25.57 15.02 15.71
N PHE A 253 -24.96 14.03 16.35
CA PHE A 253 -25.65 13.08 17.22
C PHE A 253 -26.08 13.66 18.57
N SER A 254 -25.69 14.90 18.89
CA SER A 254 -26.17 15.57 20.10
C SER A 254 -27.65 15.95 20.00
N ASP A 255 -28.18 16.16 18.79
CA ASP A 255 -29.59 16.43 18.54
C ASP A 255 -30.43 15.13 18.66
N PRO A 256 -31.42 15.08 19.58
CA PRO A 256 -32.33 13.94 19.72
C PRO A 256 -33.08 13.58 18.43
N GLN A 257 -33.44 14.56 17.59
CA GLN A 257 -34.18 14.31 16.35
C GLN A 257 -33.31 13.60 15.31
N VAL A 258 -32.06 14.04 15.15
CA VAL A 258 -31.08 13.42 14.24
C VAL A 258 -30.76 12.00 14.68
N ARG A 259 -30.59 11.78 15.99
CA ARG A 259 -30.38 10.45 16.56
C ARG A 259 -31.57 9.53 16.32
N GLN A 260 -32.80 10.01 16.54
CA GLN A 260 -34.00 9.23 16.32
C GLN A 260 -34.20 8.90 14.83
N ALA A 261 -33.96 9.86 13.94
CA ALA A 261 -34.05 9.65 12.49
C ALA A 261 -33.01 8.63 11.99
N MET A 262 -31.77 8.73 12.47
CA MET A 262 -30.70 7.77 12.18
C MET A 262 -31.00 6.36 12.71
N LEU A 263 -31.48 6.24 13.95
CA LEU A 263 -31.88 4.95 14.53
C LEU A 263 -33.04 4.33 13.76
N THR A 264 -34.02 5.14 13.37
CA THR A 264 -35.15 4.69 12.54
C THR A 264 -34.67 4.20 11.16
N GLN A 265 -33.79 4.96 10.51
CA GLN A 265 -33.20 4.57 9.22
C GLN A 265 -32.31 3.32 9.37
N GLY A 266 -31.55 3.20 10.46
CA GLY A 266 -30.75 2.03 10.79
C GLY A 266 -31.61 0.79 10.99
N MET A 267 -32.67 0.88 11.79
CA MET A 267 -33.66 -0.19 11.96
C MET A 267 -34.33 -0.58 10.63
N ASN A 268 -34.71 0.40 9.81
CA ASN A 268 -35.27 0.13 8.48
C ASN A 268 -34.26 -0.50 7.52
N SER A 269 -32.98 -0.13 7.59
CA SER A 269 -31.91 -0.72 6.78
C SER A 269 -31.65 -2.17 7.18
N VAL A 270 -31.63 -2.47 8.48
CA VAL A 270 -31.55 -3.84 9.00
C VAL A 270 -32.79 -4.65 8.60
N ASN A 271 -33.99 -4.08 8.72
CA ASN A 271 -35.23 -4.72 8.28
C ASN A 271 -35.26 -4.99 6.76
N ASN A 272 -34.67 -4.13 5.94
CA ASN A 272 -34.53 -4.35 4.50
C ASN A 272 -33.47 -5.40 4.15
N MET A 273 -32.42 -5.52 4.96
CA MET A 273 -31.29 -6.42 4.69
C MET A 273 -31.52 -7.84 5.22
N PHE A 274 -32.28 -7.96 6.32
CA PHE A 274 -32.55 -9.24 7.00
C PHE A 274 -34.04 -9.65 6.97
N GLY A 275 -34.91 -8.81 6.40
CA GLY A 275 -36.36 -8.97 6.48
C GLY A 275 -36.90 -8.61 7.86
N THR A 276 -38.14 -8.11 7.94
CA THR A 276 -38.86 -8.12 9.22
C THR A 276 -39.04 -9.57 9.65
N PRO A 277 -38.63 -10.00 10.87
CA PRO A 277 -39.06 -11.28 11.39
C PRO A 277 -40.59 -11.20 11.55
N GLN A 278 -41.32 -11.76 10.58
CA GLN A 278 -42.74 -12.07 10.73
C GLN A 278 -42.83 -13.28 11.66
N ILE A 279 -42.50 -13.11 12.94
CA ILE A 279 -43.01 -14.01 13.95
C ILE A 279 -44.48 -13.62 14.08
N ALA A 280 -45.35 -14.39 13.43
CA ALA A 280 -46.77 -14.29 13.65
C ALA A 280 -47.01 -14.60 15.13
N VAL A 281 -47.19 -13.56 15.94
CA VAL A 281 -47.67 -13.71 17.31
C VAL A 281 -49.13 -14.18 17.19
N LYS A 282 -49.32 -15.50 17.20
CA LYS A 282 -50.60 -16.06 17.61
C LYS A 282 -50.74 -15.73 19.08
N SER A 283 -51.66 -14.82 19.41
CA SER A 283 -52.14 -14.66 20.78
C SER A 283 -52.80 -15.98 21.19
N VAL A 284 -52.11 -16.76 22.02
CA VAL A 284 -52.71 -17.88 22.75
C VAL A 284 -53.16 -17.32 24.09
N ASP A 285 -54.46 -17.37 24.37
CA ASP A 285 -55.02 -17.00 25.67
C ASP A 285 -54.53 -18.00 26.73
N PHE A 286 -53.79 -17.50 27.73
CA PHE A 286 -53.16 -18.29 28.79
C PHE A 286 -53.98 -18.29 30.10
N GLU A 287 -55.31 -18.11 30.05
CA GLU A 287 -56.12 -17.96 31.26
C GLU A 287 -56.87 -19.23 31.72
N SER A 288 -56.58 -20.43 31.20
CA SER A 288 -57.32 -21.63 31.65
C SER A 288 -56.57 -22.94 31.85
N GLU A 289 -55.25 -22.95 32.04
CA GLU A 289 -54.55 -24.16 32.50
C GLU A 289 -53.61 -23.86 33.67
N SER A 290 -53.92 -24.47 34.82
CA SER A 290 -53.13 -24.42 36.05
C SER A 290 -51.77 -25.09 35.84
N THR A 291 -50.72 -24.30 35.65
CA THR A 291 -49.33 -24.74 35.49
C THR A 291 -48.56 -24.74 36.82
N VAL A 292 -49.11 -25.39 37.84
CA VAL A 292 -48.38 -25.60 39.11
C VAL A 292 -47.91 -27.03 39.16
N PHE A 293 -46.61 -27.24 38.86
CA PHE A 293 -45.93 -28.51 39.08
C PHE A 293 -45.78 -28.76 40.58
N THR A 294 -46.21 -29.93 41.05
CA THR A 294 -46.04 -30.32 42.44
C THR A 294 -44.77 -31.16 42.62
N GLN A 295 -44.21 -31.16 43.84
CA GLN A 295 -42.98 -31.92 44.13
C GLN A 295 -43.14 -33.43 43.87
N ASP A 296 -44.38 -33.93 43.92
CA ASP A 296 -44.70 -35.33 43.64
C ASP A 296 -44.62 -35.66 42.14
N ASP A 297 -44.76 -34.67 41.25
CA ASP A 297 -44.64 -34.85 39.79
C ASP A 297 -43.19 -35.08 39.34
N LEU A 298 -42.21 -34.55 40.08
CA LEU A 298 -40.78 -34.63 39.77
C LEU A 298 -40.15 -36.00 40.06
N ASN A 299 -40.76 -36.81 40.95
CA ASN A 299 -40.25 -38.12 41.36
C ASN A 299 -41.08 -39.28 40.80
N ASN A 300 -41.98 -39.02 39.84
CA ASN A 300 -42.80 -40.07 39.25
C ASN A 300 -41.96 -40.92 38.26
N PRO A 301 -41.76 -42.22 38.52
CA PRO A 301 -40.93 -43.10 37.69
C PRO A 301 -41.50 -43.32 36.27
N ALA A 302 -42.74 -42.91 35.99
CA ALA A 302 -43.31 -42.94 34.64
C ALA A 302 -42.72 -41.87 33.70
N TYR A 303 -42.03 -40.86 34.23
CA TYR A 303 -41.38 -39.79 33.46
C TYR A 303 -39.85 -39.84 33.50
N ALA A 304 -39.27 -40.89 34.11
CA ALA A 304 -37.85 -41.15 33.99
C ALA A 304 -37.53 -41.53 32.54
N SER A 305 -36.62 -40.79 31.92
CA SER A 305 -36.21 -41.04 30.54
C SER A 305 -35.20 -42.19 30.49
N ASP A 306 -35.42 -43.18 29.61
CA ASP A 306 -34.51 -44.30 29.37
C ASP A 306 -33.29 -43.95 28.49
N THR A 307 -32.99 -42.65 28.27
CA THR A 307 -31.80 -42.26 27.49
C THR A 307 -30.53 -42.36 28.34
N GLU A 308 -29.65 -43.26 27.92
CA GLU A 308 -28.29 -43.41 28.44
C GLU A 308 -27.48 -42.11 28.19
N ASN A 309 -26.72 -41.67 29.19
CA ASN A 309 -25.91 -40.45 29.17
C ASN A 309 -25.12 -40.28 27.85
N GLU A 310 -25.26 -39.10 27.21
CA GLU A 310 -24.55 -38.69 25.99
C GLU A 310 -23.06 -38.36 26.23
N ASP A 311 -22.29 -39.29 26.79
CA ASP A 311 -20.82 -39.15 26.92
C ASP A 311 -20.02 -40.17 26.08
N ASP A 312 -20.65 -40.85 25.12
CA ASP A 312 -20.00 -41.91 24.33
C ASP A 312 -20.29 -41.83 22.81
N TYR A 313 -20.23 -40.63 22.22
CA TYR A 313 -20.18 -40.49 20.76
C TYR A 313 -18.73 -40.50 20.25
N PRO A 314 -18.36 -41.39 19.30
CA PRO A 314 -17.06 -41.32 18.65
C PRO A 314 -16.97 -40.04 17.79
N PRO A 315 -15.79 -39.40 17.71
CA PRO A 315 -15.66 -38.12 17.02
C PRO A 315 -16.00 -38.26 15.53
N MET A 316 -16.92 -37.42 15.05
CA MET A 316 -17.26 -37.29 13.64
C MET A 316 -16.02 -36.90 12.82
N GLN A 317 -15.76 -37.62 11.73
CA GLN A 317 -14.78 -37.23 10.72
C GLN A 317 -15.23 -35.94 10.03
N GLU A 318 -14.39 -34.92 10.12
CA GLU A 318 -14.54 -33.66 9.38
C GLU A 318 -14.40 -33.92 7.86
N PRO A 319 -15.13 -33.17 7.01
CA PRO A 319 -14.96 -33.23 5.56
C PRO A 319 -13.56 -32.74 5.17
N ASP A 320 -12.91 -33.44 4.23
CA ASP A 320 -11.58 -33.13 3.68
C ASP A 320 -11.53 -31.68 3.13
N ILE A 321 -11.09 -30.76 3.99
CA ILE A 321 -10.54 -29.47 3.59
C ILE A 321 -9.12 -29.75 3.11
N ALA A 322 -8.85 -29.45 1.84
CA ALA A 322 -7.48 -29.48 1.32
C ALA A 322 -6.60 -28.58 2.22
N PRO A 323 -5.49 -29.10 2.78
CA PRO A 323 -4.67 -28.34 3.70
C PRO A 323 -4.09 -27.09 2.99
N GLU A 324 -4.37 -25.93 3.57
CA GLU A 324 -3.55 -24.74 3.36
C GLU A 324 -2.08 -25.10 3.64
N PRO A 325 -1.12 -24.64 2.81
CA PRO A 325 0.29 -24.88 3.09
C PRO A 325 0.64 -24.26 4.44
N GLU A 326 1.17 -25.09 5.34
CA GLU A 326 1.67 -24.66 6.65
C GLU A 326 2.64 -23.48 6.49
N PRO A 327 2.51 -22.40 7.27
CA PRO A 327 3.58 -21.42 7.38
C PRO A 327 4.82 -22.14 7.93
N GLU A 328 5.93 -22.04 7.21
CA GLU A 328 7.22 -22.59 7.64
C GLU A 328 7.50 -22.19 9.10
N PRO A 329 7.97 -23.11 9.95
CA PRO A 329 8.34 -22.76 11.32
C PRO A 329 9.43 -21.69 11.26
N GLU A 330 9.19 -20.55 11.91
CA GLU A 330 10.20 -19.52 12.07
C GLU A 330 11.48 -20.16 12.62
N PRO A 331 12.66 -19.84 12.06
CA PRO A 331 13.91 -20.42 12.56
C PRO A 331 14.06 -20.09 14.04
N ASP A 332 14.41 -21.08 14.85
CA ASP A 332 14.66 -20.93 16.29
C ASP A 332 15.76 -19.86 16.52
N ARG A 333 15.34 -18.62 16.80
CA ARG A 333 16.22 -17.46 17.04
C ARG A 333 16.71 -17.39 18.49
N SER A 334 16.61 -18.47 19.26
CA SER A 334 17.10 -18.53 20.64
C SER A 334 18.60 -18.23 20.79
N ALA A 335 19.38 -18.24 19.69
CA ALA A 335 20.80 -17.87 19.67
C ALA A 335 21.08 -16.36 19.50
N ASP A 336 20.08 -15.53 19.16
CA ASP A 336 20.27 -14.11 18.82
C ASP A 336 20.37 -13.19 20.05
N PHE A 337 19.97 -13.65 21.23
CA PHE A 337 19.92 -12.84 22.43
C PHE A 337 21.14 -13.10 23.31
N GLN A 338 22.19 -12.26 23.19
CA GLN A 338 23.43 -12.43 23.95
C GLN A 338 23.71 -11.24 24.87
N CYS A 339 24.34 -11.51 26.01
CA CYS A 339 24.79 -10.50 26.95
C CYS A 339 25.91 -9.65 26.35
N SER A 340 25.76 -8.32 26.29
CA SER A 340 26.81 -7.42 25.80
C SER A 340 28.10 -7.45 26.63
N ARG A 341 28.04 -7.87 27.91
CA ARG A 341 29.22 -7.92 28.79
C ARG A 341 29.94 -9.26 28.85
N CYS A 342 29.23 -10.37 28.71
CA CYS A 342 29.82 -11.70 28.90
C CYS A 342 29.54 -12.68 27.77
N GLY A 343 28.78 -12.30 26.74
CA GLY A 343 28.45 -13.13 25.58
C GLY A 343 27.55 -14.33 25.87
N GLU A 344 27.03 -14.46 27.09
CA GLU A 344 26.13 -15.56 27.46
C GLU A 344 24.80 -15.41 26.72
N VAL A 345 24.27 -16.52 26.19
CA VAL A 345 22.94 -16.55 25.55
C VAL A 345 21.86 -16.38 26.63
N ILE A 346 20.94 -15.46 26.40
CA ILE A 346 19.90 -15.00 27.32
C ILE A 346 18.53 -15.30 26.70
N ASN A 347 17.53 -15.61 27.51
CA ASN A 347 16.14 -15.74 27.03
C ASN A 347 15.53 -14.37 26.69
N GLU A 348 14.67 -14.29 25.68
CA GLU A 348 14.00 -13.08 25.17
C GLU A 348 13.42 -12.20 26.29
N ARG A 349 12.74 -12.78 27.29
CA ARG A 349 12.18 -12.02 28.42
C ARG A 349 13.24 -11.26 29.25
N VAL A 350 14.43 -11.84 29.39
CA VAL A 350 15.52 -11.21 30.14
C VAL A 350 16.24 -10.17 29.27
N TYR A 351 16.30 -10.39 27.96
CA TYR A 351 16.78 -9.41 26.98
C TYR A 351 15.92 -8.15 26.97
N GLU A 352 14.59 -8.29 26.84
CA GLU A 352 13.65 -7.17 26.88
C GLU A 352 13.68 -6.42 28.22
N TYR A 353 13.71 -7.14 29.34
CA TYR A 353 13.81 -6.51 30.66
C TYR A 353 15.09 -5.69 30.80
N SER A 354 16.21 -6.21 30.31
CA SER A 354 17.51 -5.54 30.41
C SER A 354 17.59 -4.29 29.54
N ILE A 355 17.08 -4.35 28.31
CA ILE A 355 17.01 -3.17 27.44
C ILE A 355 16.12 -2.10 28.06
N ASN A 356 14.95 -2.48 28.58
CA ASN A 356 14.00 -1.53 29.15
C ASN A 356 14.49 -0.90 30.47
N LYS A 357 15.31 -1.60 31.26
CA LYS A 357 15.81 -1.11 32.56
C LYS A 357 17.21 -0.50 32.53
N PHE A 358 18.11 -1.07 31.75
CA PHE A 358 19.54 -0.71 31.74
C PHE A 358 19.99 -0.17 30.38
N GLY A 359 19.15 -0.20 29.34
CA GLY A 359 19.49 0.29 28.00
C GLY A 359 20.44 -0.61 27.20
N GLU A 360 20.91 -1.71 27.79
CA GLU A 360 21.79 -2.70 27.16
C GLU A 360 21.34 -4.13 27.53
N PRO A 361 21.52 -5.14 26.65
CA PRO A 361 21.15 -6.52 26.94
C PRO A 361 22.19 -7.17 27.87
N LEU A 362 21.81 -7.38 29.13
CA LEU A 362 22.63 -7.96 30.19
C LEU A 362 21.98 -9.22 30.75
N CYS A 363 22.79 -10.23 31.05
CA CYS A 363 22.33 -11.42 31.76
C CYS A 363 22.06 -11.09 33.23
N ILE A 364 21.27 -11.93 33.91
CA ILE A 364 20.87 -11.74 35.32
C ILE A 364 22.09 -11.56 36.24
N LYS A 365 23.23 -12.21 35.94
CA LYS A 365 24.48 -12.06 36.72
C LYS A 365 25.13 -10.68 36.52
N CYS A 366 25.13 -10.16 35.30
CA CYS A 366 25.66 -8.82 34.98
C CYS A 366 24.75 -7.70 35.50
N GLN A 367 23.43 -7.91 35.51
CA GLN A 367 22.47 -6.98 36.12
C GLN A 367 22.69 -6.80 37.63
N ARG A 368 23.19 -7.84 38.32
CA ARG A 368 23.48 -7.82 39.77
C ARG A 368 24.91 -7.34 40.10
N GLY A 369 25.63 -6.77 39.14
CA GLY A 369 26.99 -6.24 39.34
C GLY A 369 28.10 -7.29 39.41
N GLY A 370 27.82 -8.56 39.06
CA GLY A 370 28.77 -9.67 39.13
C GLY A 370 29.50 -9.99 37.82
N GLY A 371 30.02 -8.99 37.11
CA GLY A 371 30.83 -9.18 35.90
C GLY A 371 32.33 -9.05 36.18
N ARG A 372 33.10 -10.10 35.87
CA ARG A 372 34.58 -10.11 35.88
C ARG A 372 35.15 -8.91 35.11
N ARG A 373 36.14 -8.24 35.69
CA ARG A 373 37.09 -7.39 34.97
C ARG A 373 37.96 -8.21 34.04
#